data_AF-A0A814JN38-F1
#
_entry.id   AF-A0A814JN38-F1
#
_cell.length_a   1.000
_cell.length_b   1.000
_cell.length_c   1.000
_cell.angle_alpha   90.00
_cell.angle_beta   90.00
_cell.angle_gamma   90.00
#
_symmetry.space_group_name_H-M   'P 1'
#
loop_
_entity.id
_entity.type
_entity.pdbx_description
1 polymer ?
#
loop_
_entity_poly.entity_id
_entity_poly.type
_entity_poly.pdbx_seq_one_letter_code
_entity_poly.pdbx_strand_id
1 'polypeptide(L)'
;MINRAIRICSTYNLLSNELDEIRRITKLNGYPRTFVDTLIGVLLNKMLVSNHYTAVNNIKKDNSKKIRLIVDVPFVKNSSKVLSKKLTYLTKTIKSECDLKIIMRPPKSIGSFFQVKDNIPNLLESNLVYAVNCNDCSGSYCGKTERQVCRRLVEHGAPKCVLEPSSASAPTQSLSGPLKKTKTGVTSYSNATNLRRFSRIANKNKNNLTTVSNLSLSDDYDSTSDTMTVKQNKSAISKHISDTRHKINWDGFKILFKDNNPYRLLIKESLAILSHKPKLNNTVRSIPLFIFPEGIRKNLIKDPGG
;
A
#
# COMPACT_ATOMS: atom_id res chain seq x y z
N MET A 1 8.93 13.79 31.46
CA MET A 1 9.10 12.79 32.53
C MET A 1 7.92 12.81 33.50
N ILE A 2 7.60 13.95 34.13
CA ILE A 2 6.51 14.06 35.14
C ILE A 2 5.13 13.59 34.62
N ASN A 3 4.70 14.04 33.43
CA ASN A 3 3.45 13.57 32.80
C ASN A 3 3.41 12.06 32.53
N ARG A 4 4.57 11.43 32.34
CA ARG A 4 4.67 9.98 32.13
C ARG A 4 4.52 9.24 33.45
N ALA A 5 5.21 9.69 34.50
CA ALA A 5 5.08 9.15 35.86
C ALA A 5 3.61 9.15 36.31
N ILE A 6 2.95 10.30 36.19
CA ILE A 6 1.53 10.50 36.48
C ILE A 6 0.61 9.48 35.78
N ARG A 7 0.92 9.09 34.53
CA ARG A 7 0.05 8.21 33.73
C ARG A 7 0.33 6.73 33.93
N ILE A 8 1.54 6.36 34.35
CA ILE A 8 2.00 4.97 34.40
C ILE A 8 1.99 4.44 35.84
N CYS A 9 2.28 5.28 36.83
CA CYS A 9 2.27 4.88 38.23
C CYS A 9 0.85 4.52 38.67
N SER A 10 0.68 3.29 39.15
CA SER A 10 -0.61 2.74 39.58
C SER A 10 -0.99 3.14 41.01
N THR A 11 0.01 3.39 41.87
CA THR A 11 -0.19 3.77 43.28
C THR A 11 0.50 5.09 43.59
N TYR A 12 0.01 5.77 44.62
CA TYR A 12 0.59 7.03 45.08
C TYR A 12 2.03 6.88 45.58
N ASN A 13 2.35 5.75 46.24
CA ASN A 13 3.71 5.47 46.73
C ASN A 13 4.71 5.38 45.56
N LEU A 14 4.37 4.62 44.50
CA LEU A 14 5.20 4.54 43.30
C LEU A 14 5.35 5.88 42.59
N LEU A 15 4.28 6.69 42.55
CA LEU A 15 4.33 8.03 41.98
C LEU A 15 5.26 8.95 42.78
N SER A 16 5.20 8.91 44.11
CA SER A 16 6.07 9.71 44.97
C SER A 16 7.55 9.37 44.74
N ASN A 17 7.88 8.08 44.73
CA ASN A 17 9.26 7.62 44.50
C ASN A 17 9.76 8.01 43.10
N GLU A 18 8.91 7.89 42.07
CA GLU A 18 9.24 8.30 40.71
C GLU A 18 9.43 9.83 40.60
N LEU A 19 8.63 10.64 41.31
CA LEU A 19 8.80 12.09 41.34
C LEU A 19 10.11 12.49 42.03
N ASP A 20 10.51 11.80 43.10
CA ASP A 20 11.79 12.03 43.77
C ASP A 20 12.98 11.64 42.90
N GLU A 21 12.86 10.55 42.13
CA GLU A 21 13.86 10.15 41.16
C GLU A 21 13.96 11.16 40.00
N ILE A 22 12.84 11.68 39.52
CA ILE A 22 12.81 12.77 38.53
C ILE A 22 13.50 14.03 39.08
N ARG A 23 13.25 14.40 40.35
CA ARG A 23 13.94 15.53 41.00
C ARG A 23 15.45 15.30 41.05
N ARG A 24 15.89 14.09 41.37
CA ARG A 24 17.30 13.72 41.41
C ARG A 24 17.95 13.84 40.03
N ILE A 25 17.34 13.25 39.00
CA ILE A 25 17.85 13.26 37.62
C ILE A 25 17.89 14.69 37.07
N THR A 26 16.85 15.50 37.30
CA THR A 26 16.79 16.87 36.79
C THR A 26 17.80 17.79 37.49
N LYS A 27 18.03 17.60 38.80
CA LYS A 27 19.10 18.30 39.52
C LYS A 27 20.49 17.95 38.95
N LEU A 28 20.74 16.68 38.66
CA LEU A 28 22.00 16.24 38.02
C LEU A 28 22.20 16.84 36.63
N ASN A 29 21.11 17.06 35.89
CA ASN A 29 21.15 17.71 34.58
C ASN A 29 21.14 19.26 34.67
N GLY A 30 21.35 19.84 35.85
CA GLY A 30 21.49 21.29 36.01
C GLY A 30 20.19 22.09 36.00
N TYR A 31 19.02 21.44 36.12
CA TYR A 31 17.75 22.15 36.19
C TYR A 31 17.50 22.74 37.59
N PRO A 32 17.02 23.99 37.71
CA PRO A 32 16.66 24.58 39.01
C PRO A 32 15.54 23.81 39.71
N ARG A 33 15.71 23.54 41.01
CA ARG A 33 14.72 22.79 41.80
C ARG A 33 13.35 23.48 41.83
N THR A 34 13.34 24.80 41.93
CA THR A 34 12.12 25.63 41.92
C THR A 34 11.31 25.45 40.65
N PHE A 35 11.99 25.37 39.49
CA PHE A 35 11.35 25.13 38.20
C PHE A 35 10.71 23.73 38.14
N VAL A 36 11.39 22.71 38.65
CA VAL A 36 10.86 21.33 38.64
C VAL A 36 9.68 21.19 39.59
N ASP A 37 9.76 21.74 40.81
CA ASP A 37 8.70 21.65 41.81
C ASP A 37 7.44 22.43 41.39
N THR A 38 7.59 23.61 40.78
CA THR A 38 6.45 24.37 40.22
C THR A 38 5.76 23.58 39.12
N LEU A 39 6.52 22.93 38.23
CA LEU A 39 5.99 22.09 37.16
C LEU A 39 5.25 20.86 37.72
N ILE A 40 5.79 20.20 38.75
CA ILE A 40 5.11 19.11 39.45
C ILE A 40 3.79 19.60 40.03
N GLY A 41 3.78 20.73 40.73
CA GLY A 41 2.58 21.31 41.34
C GLY A 41 1.49 21.65 40.32
N VAL A 42 1.84 22.31 39.21
CA VAL A 42 0.89 22.63 38.12
C VAL A 42 0.26 21.36 37.54
N LEU A 43 1.06 20.30 37.35
CA LEU A 43 0.58 19.05 36.77
C LEU A 43 -0.30 18.26 37.73
N LEU A 44 0.04 18.17 39.01
CA LEU A 44 -0.79 17.52 40.02
C LEU A 44 -2.12 18.25 40.21
N ASN A 45 -2.11 19.58 40.29
CA ASN A 45 -3.34 20.37 40.38
C ASN A 45 -4.25 20.13 39.17
N LYS A 46 -3.68 20.06 37.97
CA LYS A 46 -4.44 19.75 36.75
C LYS A 46 -5.11 18.36 36.83
N MET A 47 -4.44 17.35 37.39
CA MET A 47 -5.05 16.03 37.59
C MET A 47 -6.21 16.07 38.58
N LEU A 48 -6.02 16.71 39.73
CA LEU A 48 -7.04 16.75 40.80
C LEU A 48 -8.30 17.49 40.33
N VAL A 49 -8.12 18.64 39.67
CA VAL A 49 -9.23 19.43 39.11
C VAL A 49 -9.92 18.67 37.97
N SER A 50 -9.16 18.01 37.08
CA SER A 50 -9.73 17.20 36.01
C SER A 50 -10.57 16.05 36.56
N ASN A 51 -10.07 15.34 37.59
CA ASN A 51 -10.76 14.20 38.19
C ASN A 51 -12.09 14.61 38.86
N HIS A 52 -12.09 15.73 39.60
CA HIS A 52 -13.30 16.28 40.21
C HIS A 52 -14.33 16.69 39.14
N TYR A 53 -13.89 17.34 38.07
CA TYR A 53 -14.77 17.72 36.95
C TYR A 53 -15.36 16.50 36.20
N THR A 54 -14.57 15.43 35.99
CA THR A 54 -15.09 14.19 35.38
C THR A 54 -16.03 13.41 36.29
N ALA A 55 -15.79 13.36 37.61
CA ALA A 55 -16.66 12.67 38.55
C ALA A 55 -18.05 13.33 38.64
N VAL A 56 -18.11 14.67 38.70
CA VAL A 56 -19.37 15.43 38.74
C VAL A 56 -20.15 15.34 37.42
N ASN A 57 -19.47 15.28 36.27
CA ASN A 57 -20.14 15.19 34.97
C ASN A 57 -20.59 13.76 34.61
N ASN A 58 -19.98 12.71 35.17
CA ASN A 58 -20.42 11.33 34.95
C ASN A 58 -21.73 11.01 35.67
N ILE A 59 -22.03 11.66 36.80
CA ILE A 59 -23.30 11.49 37.54
C ILE A 59 -24.49 12.12 36.77
N LYS A 60 -24.25 13.11 35.90
CA LYS A 60 -25.29 13.84 35.17
C LYS A 60 -25.58 13.31 33.75
N LYS A 61 -24.93 12.23 33.32
CA LYS A 61 -24.87 11.84 31.90
C LYS A 61 -25.51 10.51 31.58
N ASP A 62 -26.63 10.18 32.23
CA ASP A 62 -27.38 8.95 31.95
C ASP A 62 -28.78 9.16 31.35
N ASN A 63 -29.04 10.34 30.77
CA ASN A 63 -30.36 10.62 30.18
C ASN A 63 -30.30 10.70 28.64
N SER A 64 -30.76 9.62 28.01
CA SER A 64 -31.10 9.40 26.59
C SER A 64 -29.94 9.26 25.59
N LYS A 65 -29.70 8.02 25.14
CA LYS A 65 -28.76 7.71 24.05
C LYS A 65 -29.35 8.18 22.70
N LYS A 66 -29.00 9.39 22.28
CA LYS A 66 -29.45 9.98 21.01
C LYS A 66 -29.03 9.15 19.79
N ILE A 67 -29.91 9.08 18.78
CA ILE A 67 -29.62 8.46 17.48
C ILE A 67 -28.62 9.35 16.74
N ARG A 68 -27.42 8.84 16.46
CA ARG A 68 -26.37 9.60 15.75
C ARG A 68 -26.56 9.48 14.24
N LEU A 69 -26.77 10.61 13.58
CA LEU A 69 -26.84 10.70 12.12
C LEU A 69 -25.57 11.37 11.59
N ILE A 70 -24.94 10.79 10.57
CA ILE A 70 -23.74 11.35 9.95
C ILE A 70 -24.08 11.75 8.52
N VAL A 71 -23.87 13.01 8.18
CA VAL A 71 -24.08 13.53 6.82
C VAL A 71 -22.75 14.06 6.30
N ASP A 72 -22.37 13.56 5.12
CA ASP A 72 -21.15 13.97 4.42
C ASP A 72 -21.49 15.05 3.39
N VAL A 73 -20.78 16.18 3.45
CA VAL A 73 -21.04 17.36 2.62
C VAL A 73 -19.72 17.89 2.06
N PRO A 74 -19.64 18.28 0.77
CA PRO A 74 -18.47 18.96 0.25
C PRO A 74 -18.27 20.33 0.94
N PHE A 75 -17.03 20.61 1.32
CA PHE A 75 -16.62 21.88 1.92
C PHE A 75 -16.48 22.94 0.82
N VAL A 76 -17.45 23.85 0.78
CA VAL A 76 -17.50 25.02 -0.09
C VAL A 76 -17.54 26.25 0.81
N LYS A 77 -16.35 26.66 1.26
CA LYS A 77 -16.09 27.89 2.06
C LYS A 77 -17.23 28.21 3.05
N ASN A 78 -17.93 29.33 2.87
CA ASN A 78 -18.97 29.81 3.78
C ASN A 78 -20.33 29.13 3.54
N SER A 79 -20.66 28.79 2.29
CA SER A 79 -21.94 28.16 1.94
C SER A 79 -22.17 26.86 2.70
N SER A 80 -21.14 26.01 2.75
CA SER A 80 -21.25 24.75 3.48
C SER A 80 -21.33 24.98 4.99
N LYS A 81 -20.71 26.02 5.56
CA LYS A 81 -20.85 26.36 6.99
C LYS A 81 -22.27 26.83 7.31
N VAL A 82 -22.85 27.66 6.44
CA VAL A 82 -24.24 28.13 6.57
C VAL A 82 -25.20 26.95 6.48
N LEU A 83 -24.99 26.06 5.50
CA LEU A 83 -25.76 24.83 5.37
C LEU A 83 -25.67 23.96 6.62
N SER A 84 -24.46 23.75 7.17
CA SER A 84 -24.27 22.97 8.39
C SER A 84 -25.06 23.54 9.56
N LYS A 85 -25.00 24.86 9.77
CA LYS A 85 -25.78 25.52 10.83
C LYS A 85 -27.28 25.35 10.64
N LYS A 86 -27.77 25.55 9.41
CA LYS A 86 -29.20 25.37 9.07
C LYS A 86 -29.65 23.94 9.31
N LEU A 87 -28.89 22.95 8.86
CA LEU A 87 -29.20 21.54 9.06
C LEU A 87 -29.20 21.17 10.55
N THR A 88 -28.18 21.59 11.31
CA THR A 88 -28.15 21.36 12.77
C THR A 88 -29.34 22.01 13.48
N TYR A 89 -29.74 23.21 13.06
CA TYR A 89 -30.93 23.88 13.60
C TYR A 89 -32.20 23.10 13.27
N LEU A 90 -32.42 22.77 11.99
CA LEU A 90 -33.58 22.01 11.54
C LEU A 90 -33.69 20.65 12.23
N THR A 91 -32.59 19.92 12.41
CA THR A 91 -32.62 18.63 13.12
C THR A 91 -33.00 18.80 14.58
N LYS A 92 -32.50 19.84 15.26
CA LYS A 92 -32.91 20.13 16.65
C LYS A 92 -34.39 20.47 16.75
N THR A 93 -34.93 21.21 15.79
CA THR A 93 -36.34 21.63 15.76
C THR A 93 -37.28 20.47 15.46
N ILE A 94 -36.94 19.63 14.48
CA ILE A 94 -37.82 18.53 14.02
C ILE A 94 -37.70 17.31 14.93
N LYS A 95 -36.47 16.92 15.30
CA LYS A 95 -36.22 15.69 16.06
C LYS A 95 -35.03 15.85 17.01
N SER A 96 -35.32 16.31 18.22
CA SER A 96 -34.35 16.55 19.31
C SER A 96 -33.63 15.29 19.81
N GLU A 97 -34.20 14.12 19.54
CA GLU A 97 -33.65 12.78 19.80
C GLU A 97 -32.47 12.42 18.88
N CYS A 98 -32.31 13.11 17.75
CA CYS A 98 -31.24 12.88 16.81
C CYS A 98 -30.05 13.82 17.08
N ASP A 99 -28.84 13.26 17.05
CA ASP A 99 -27.59 14.00 17.06
C ASP A 99 -26.98 13.98 15.66
N LEU A 100 -27.17 15.08 14.91
CA LEU A 100 -26.66 15.23 13.55
C LEU A 100 -25.20 15.71 13.56
N LYS A 101 -24.30 14.86 13.08
CA LYS A 101 -22.89 15.17 12.83
C LYS A 101 -22.65 15.39 11.34
N ILE A 102 -22.37 16.63 10.98
CA ILE A 102 -22.05 17.00 9.60
C ILE A 102 -20.53 16.97 9.41
N ILE A 103 -20.07 16.16 8.47
CA ILE A 103 -18.66 16.06 8.09
C ILE A 103 -18.48 16.84 6.79
N MET A 104 -17.67 17.88 6.84
CA MET A 104 -17.34 18.68 5.67
C MET A 104 -16.03 18.18 5.06
N ARG A 105 -16.05 17.67 3.83
CA ARG A 105 -14.84 17.16 3.16
C ARG A 105 -14.37 18.11 2.07
N PRO A 106 -13.06 18.35 1.92
CA PRO A 106 -12.57 19.10 0.76
C PRO A 106 -13.00 18.41 -0.54
N PRO A 107 -13.13 19.17 -1.65
CA PRO A 107 -13.33 18.54 -2.95
C PRO A 107 -12.20 17.56 -3.25
N LYS A 108 -12.49 16.58 -4.10
CA LYS A 108 -11.49 15.60 -4.55
C LYS A 108 -10.29 16.34 -5.15
N SER A 109 -9.08 15.83 -4.92
CA SER A 109 -7.88 16.39 -5.54
C SER A 109 -7.95 16.25 -7.07
N ILE A 110 -7.23 17.11 -7.80
CA ILE A 110 -7.17 17.07 -9.27
C ILE A 110 -6.76 15.68 -9.80
N GLY A 111 -5.87 14.99 -9.10
CA GLY A 111 -5.43 13.63 -9.41
C GLY A 111 -6.52 12.56 -9.26
N SER A 112 -7.67 12.89 -8.65
CA SER A 112 -8.86 12.03 -8.66
C SER A 112 -9.64 12.14 -9.96
N PHE A 113 -9.54 13.27 -10.67
CA PHE A 113 -10.21 13.48 -11.97
C PHE A 113 -9.32 13.02 -13.12
N PHE A 114 -8.01 13.15 -12.97
CA PHE A 114 -7.02 12.76 -13.97
C PHE A 114 -6.07 11.72 -13.37
N GLN A 115 -6.14 10.48 -13.87
CA GLN A 115 -5.15 9.46 -13.54
C GLN A 115 -3.79 9.97 -14.03
N VAL A 116 -2.85 10.18 -13.11
CA VAL A 116 -1.53 10.73 -13.43
C VAL A 116 -0.70 9.76 -14.29
N LYS A 117 -1.00 8.47 -14.22
CA LYS A 117 -0.31 7.41 -14.95
C LYS A 117 -1.32 6.59 -15.74
N ASP A 118 -0.89 6.11 -16.90
CA ASP A 118 -1.65 5.16 -17.68
C ASP A 118 -1.88 3.87 -16.89
N ASN A 119 -3.04 3.26 -17.10
CA ASN A 119 -3.34 1.96 -16.52
C ASN A 119 -2.39 0.92 -17.14
N ILE A 120 -1.74 0.14 -16.30
CA ILE A 120 -0.82 -0.91 -16.74
C ILE A 120 -1.68 -2.13 -17.12
N PRO A 121 -1.60 -2.64 -18.36
CA PRO A 121 -2.31 -3.86 -18.73
C PRO A 121 -1.94 -5.02 -17.80
N ASN A 122 -2.92 -5.87 -17.45
CA ASN A 122 -2.74 -6.97 -16.49
C ASN A 122 -1.51 -7.86 -16.77
N LEU A 123 -1.16 -8.07 -18.05
CA LEU A 123 0.01 -8.87 -18.47
C LEU A 123 1.35 -8.25 -18.05
N LEU A 124 1.42 -6.92 -17.96
CA LEU A 124 2.63 -6.17 -17.65
C LEU A 124 2.72 -5.79 -16.16
N GLU A 125 1.74 -6.18 -15.36
CA GLU A 125 1.74 -5.94 -13.92
C GLU A 125 2.69 -6.91 -13.18
N SER A 126 3.15 -6.49 -12.01
CA SER A 126 4.09 -7.25 -11.16
C SER A 126 3.61 -7.28 -9.70
N ASN A 127 4.34 -8.00 -8.84
CA ASN A 127 4.08 -8.07 -7.40
C ASN A 127 2.65 -8.52 -7.06
N LEU A 128 2.25 -9.65 -7.66
CA LEU A 128 0.89 -10.14 -7.59
C LEU A 128 0.82 -11.66 -7.48
N VAL A 129 -0.33 -12.13 -6.98
CA VAL A 129 -0.72 -13.54 -6.95
C VAL A 129 -1.72 -13.74 -8.06
N TYR A 130 -1.45 -14.69 -8.94
CA TYR A 130 -2.29 -15.01 -10.09
C TYR A 130 -2.75 -16.47 -10.06
N ALA A 131 -3.85 -16.73 -10.76
CA ALA A 131 -4.37 -18.06 -10.99
C ALA A 131 -4.50 -18.33 -12.50
N VAL A 132 -4.13 -19.55 -12.90
CA VAL A 132 -4.23 -20.04 -14.28
C VAL A 132 -5.01 -21.34 -14.26
N ASN A 133 -5.94 -21.49 -15.20
CA ASN A 133 -6.76 -22.68 -15.33
C ASN A 133 -6.31 -23.52 -16.52
N CYS A 134 -6.46 -24.83 -16.39
CA CYS A 134 -6.43 -25.75 -17.52
C CYS A 134 -7.77 -25.72 -18.27
N ASN A 135 -7.75 -25.81 -19.60
CA ASN A 135 -8.98 -25.88 -20.40
C ASN A 135 -9.57 -27.30 -20.42
N ASP A 136 -8.71 -28.32 -20.39
CA ASP A 136 -9.12 -29.71 -20.59
C ASP A 136 -9.40 -30.43 -19.27
N CYS A 137 -9.03 -29.86 -18.12
CA CYS A 137 -9.36 -30.43 -16.82
C CYS A 137 -9.74 -29.36 -15.79
N SER A 138 -10.38 -29.78 -14.69
CA SER A 138 -10.71 -28.92 -13.55
C SER A 138 -9.50 -28.48 -12.71
N GLY A 139 -8.29 -28.59 -13.26
CA GLY A 139 -7.05 -28.19 -12.62
C GLY A 139 -6.83 -26.68 -12.73
N SER A 140 -6.54 -26.05 -11.60
CA SER A 140 -6.05 -24.67 -11.54
C SER A 140 -4.70 -24.65 -10.84
N TYR A 141 -3.88 -23.65 -11.19
CA TYR A 141 -2.61 -23.32 -10.56
C TYR A 141 -2.70 -21.92 -9.97
N CYS A 142 -2.22 -21.74 -8.74
CA CYS A 142 -2.06 -20.42 -8.12
C CYS A 142 -0.59 -20.18 -7.80
N GLY A 143 -0.05 -19.01 -8.16
CA GLY A 143 1.34 -18.68 -7.88
C GLY A 143 1.56 -17.19 -7.68
N LYS A 144 2.63 -16.82 -6.98
CA LYS A 144 3.13 -15.44 -6.90
C LYS A 144 4.09 -15.11 -8.04
N THR A 145 4.19 -13.82 -8.34
CA THR A 145 5.27 -13.25 -9.14
C THR A 145 5.68 -11.88 -8.62
N GLU A 146 6.99 -11.65 -8.55
CA GLU A 146 7.59 -10.32 -8.35
C GLU A 146 7.96 -9.66 -9.69
N ARG A 147 8.09 -10.47 -10.75
CA ARG A 147 8.29 -10.00 -12.13
C ARG A 147 6.96 -9.75 -12.81
N GLN A 148 7.01 -9.19 -14.02
CA GLN A 148 5.84 -9.06 -14.88
C GLN A 148 5.18 -10.42 -15.13
N VAL A 149 3.84 -10.47 -15.10
CA VAL A 149 3.08 -11.72 -15.27
C VAL A 149 3.44 -12.40 -16.59
N CYS A 150 3.51 -11.66 -17.69
CA CYS A 150 3.84 -12.21 -19.00
C CYS A 150 5.17 -13.01 -18.99
N ARG A 151 6.20 -12.49 -18.32
CA ARG A 151 7.49 -13.18 -18.18
C ARG A 151 7.35 -14.44 -17.35
N ARG A 152 6.56 -14.39 -16.27
CA ARG A 152 6.29 -15.56 -15.43
C ARG A 152 5.52 -16.65 -16.19
N LEU A 153 4.53 -16.29 -17.01
CA LEU A 153 3.80 -17.26 -17.82
C LEU A 153 4.72 -17.94 -18.86
N VAL A 154 5.62 -17.19 -19.49
CA VAL A 154 6.63 -17.74 -20.40
C VAL A 154 7.56 -18.73 -19.67
N GLU A 155 7.99 -18.42 -18.44
CA GLU A 155 8.75 -19.38 -17.60
C GLU A 155 7.97 -20.68 -17.33
N HIS A 156 6.63 -20.63 -17.33
CA HIS A 156 5.77 -21.81 -17.18
C HIS A 156 5.50 -22.57 -18.48
N GLY A 157 5.98 -22.07 -19.63
CA GLY A 157 5.80 -22.68 -20.95
C GLY A 157 4.77 -22.00 -21.83
N ALA A 158 4.29 -20.80 -21.47
CA ALA A 158 3.47 -20.00 -22.38
C ALA A 158 4.29 -19.56 -23.61
N PRO A 159 3.68 -19.52 -24.81
CA PRO A 159 4.38 -19.07 -26.00
C PRO A 159 4.75 -17.58 -25.88
N LYS A 160 5.91 -17.20 -26.42
CA LYS A 160 6.41 -15.81 -26.34
C LYS A 160 5.47 -14.81 -27.04
N CYS A 161 4.58 -15.25 -27.93
CA CYS A 161 3.60 -14.40 -28.62
C CYS A 161 2.51 -13.79 -27.72
N VAL A 162 2.37 -14.23 -26.46
CA VAL A 162 1.47 -13.61 -25.45
C VAL A 162 1.93 -12.20 -25.04
N LEU A 163 3.09 -11.75 -25.51
CA LEU A 163 3.65 -10.41 -25.24
C LEU A 163 3.05 -9.30 -26.09
N GLU A 164 2.35 -9.63 -27.17
CA GLU A 164 1.71 -8.62 -28.02
C GLU A 164 0.23 -8.50 -27.64
N PRO A 165 -0.23 -7.32 -27.17
CA PRO A 165 -1.66 -7.09 -27.03
C PRO A 165 -2.28 -7.27 -28.41
N SER A 166 -3.19 -8.22 -28.52
CA SER A 166 -4.04 -8.44 -29.70
C SER A 166 -4.46 -7.09 -30.29
N SER A 167 -4.07 -6.86 -31.54
CA SER A 167 -4.29 -5.66 -32.35
C SER A 167 -5.75 -5.43 -32.74
N ALA A 168 -6.68 -5.70 -31.82
CA ALA A 168 -8.11 -5.53 -32.03
C ALA A 168 -8.70 -4.67 -30.90
N SER A 169 -9.18 -3.49 -31.28
CA SER A 169 -10.02 -2.55 -30.51
C SER A 169 -9.34 -1.57 -29.53
N ALA A 170 -8.50 -0.68 -30.05
CA ALA A 170 -8.43 0.68 -29.48
C ALA A 170 -9.46 1.56 -30.21
N PRO A 171 -10.43 2.20 -29.52
CA PRO A 171 -11.27 3.20 -30.16
C PRO A 171 -10.41 4.44 -30.39
N THR A 172 -10.00 4.65 -31.65
CA THR A 172 -9.39 5.90 -32.08
C THR A 172 -10.42 7.02 -31.90
N GLN A 173 -10.36 7.76 -30.79
CA GLN A 173 -11.00 9.07 -30.72
C GLN A 173 -10.18 10.01 -31.60
N SER A 174 -10.60 10.15 -32.85
CA SER A 174 -10.10 11.16 -33.77
C SER A 174 -10.56 12.54 -33.29
N LEU A 175 -9.71 13.24 -32.52
CA LEU A 175 -9.83 14.70 -32.43
C LEU A 175 -9.42 15.30 -33.78
N SER A 176 -10.38 15.38 -34.70
CA SER A 176 -10.29 16.22 -35.88
C SER A 176 -11.15 17.46 -35.65
N GLY A 177 -10.53 18.50 -35.10
CA GLY A 177 -11.06 19.86 -35.07
C GLY A 177 -10.01 20.81 -35.64
N PRO A 178 -10.36 21.75 -36.54
CA PRO A 178 -9.38 22.62 -37.15
C PRO A 178 -8.83 23.62 -36.12
N LEU A 179 -7.53 23.52 -35.81
CA LEU A 179 -6.81 24.51 -35.01
C LEU A 179 -6.71 25.82 -35.81
N LYS A 180 -7.48 26.83 -35.39
CA LYS A 180 -7.24 28.22 -35.79
C LYS A 180 -5.87 28.66 -35.26
N LYS A 181 -4.94 28.95 -36.16
CA LYS A 181 -3.65 29.59 -35.85
C LYS A 181 -3.91 31.01 -35.33
N THR A 182 -3.77 31.24 -34.04
CA THR A 182 -3.55 32.59 -33.51
C THR A 182 -2.04 32.78 -33.34
N LYS A 183 -1.49 33.78 -34.05
CA LYS A 183 -0.13 34.27 -33.86
C LYS A 183 -0.09 35.03 -32.53
N THR A 184 0.61 34.51 -31.54
CA THR A 184 1.09 35.30 -30.40
C THR A 184 2.54 34.93 -30.11
N GLY A 185 3.38 35.96 -30.03
CA GLY A 185 4.83 35.91 -30.13
C GLY A 185 5.52 35.03 -29.09
N VAL A 186 6.54 34.33 -29.56
CA VAL A 186 7.51 33.58 -28.76
C VAL A 186 8.48 34.59 -28.14
N THR A 187 8.34 34.85 -26.85
CA THR A 187 9.42 35.46 -26.05
C THR A 187 10.34 34.36 -25.54
N SER A 188 11.58 34.36 -26.04
CA SER A 188 12.65 33.46 -25.61
C SER A 188 13.07 33.76 -24.17
N TYR A 189 12.93 32.80 -23.26
CA TYR A 189 13.55 32.87 -21.94
C TYR A 189 14.95 32.26 -22.01
N SER A 190 15.97 33.12 -21.94
CA SER A 190 17.33 32.76 -21.57
C SER A 190 17.34 32.46 -20.07
N ASN A 191 17.36 31.16 -19.69
CA ASN A 191 18.03 30.61 -18.49
C ASN A 191 17.66 29.14 -18.31
N ALA A 192 18.26 28.27 -19.11
CA ALA A 192 18.25 26.83 -18.92
C ALA A 192 19.29 26.42 -17.86
N THR A 193 19.05 26.72 -16.59
CA THR A 193 19.97 26.33 -15.50
C THR A 193 19.36 25.47 -14.40
N ASN A 194 18.18 24.89 -14.59
CA ASN A 194 17.60 23.94 -13.62
C ASN A 194 17.16 22.59 -14.22
N LEU A 195 18.02 22.00 -15.07
CA LEU A 195 17.98 20.56 -15.40
C LEU A 195 19.08 19.80 -14.63
N ARG A 196 19.11 19.93 -13.30
CA ARG A 196 20.02 19.16 -12.42
C ARG A 196 19.45 17.79 -12.01
N ARG A 197 18.92 16.98 -12.94
CA ARG A 197 18.49 15.60 -12.58
C ARG A 197 18.76 14.47 -13.56
N PHE A 198 19.47 14.69 -14.67
CA PHE A 198 19.74 13.60 -15.63
C PHE A 198 21.22 13.21 -15.82
N SER A 199 22.14 13.71 -14.99
CA SER A 199 23.57 13.35 -15.06
C SER A 199 24.08 12.55 -13.84
N ARG A 200 23.37 11.48 -13.45
CA ARG A 200 23.86 10.53 -12.40
C ARG A 200 23.72 9.03 -12.74
N ILE A 201 23.57 8.67 -14.01
CA ILE A 201 23.72 7.27 -14.45
C ILE A 201 24.57 7.23 -15.73
N ALA A 202 25.81 7.71 -15.62
CA ALA A 202 26.84 7.53 -16.63
C ALA A 202 28.21 7.59 -15.94
N ASN A 203 28.43 6.71 -14.97
CA ASN A 203 29.76 6.32 -14.45
C ASN A 203 29.59 5.24 -13.37
N LYS A 204 29.26 4.03 -13.81
CA LYS A 204 29.51 2.77 -13.08
C LYS A 204 29.37 1.61 -14.08
N ASN A 205 30.32 1.55 -15.01
CA ASN A 205 30.73 0.34 -15.76
C ASN A 205 31.89 0.70 -16.71
N LYS A 206 32.93 1.32 -16.17
CA LYS A 206 34.28 1.20 -16.72
C LYS A 206 35.02 0.29 -15.75
N ASN A 207 35.01 -1.00 -16.06
CA ASN A 207 35.99 -2.03 -15.68
C ASN A 207 35.41 -3.37 -16.14
N ASN A 208 35.67 -3.66 -17.43
CA ASN A 208 35.90 -4.99 -18.02
C ASN A 208 35.76 -4.82 -19.54
N LEU A 209 36.75 -4.16 -20.13
CA LEU A 209 37.00 -4.14 -21.56
C LEU A 209 38.19 -5.07 -21.79
N THR A 210 37.93 -6.36 -22.02
CA THR A 210 38.91 -7.26 -22.63
C THR A 210 38.58 -7.38 -24.10
N THR A 211 39.53 -6.89 -24.89
CA THR A 211 39.67 -6.93 -26.33
C THR A 211 39.29 -8.28 -26.95
N VAL A 212 38.39 -8.25 -27.94
CA VAL A 212 38.34 -9.30 -28.97
C VAL A 212 38.40 -8.59 -30.31
N SER A 213 39.52 -8.80 -31.00
CA SER A 213 39.81 -8.39 -32.36
C SER A 213 38.89 -9.09 -33.36
N ASN A 214 38.54 -8.34 -34.41
CA ASN A 214 37.84 -8.73 -35.64
C ASN A 214 38.02 -10.20 -36.08
N LEU A 215 36.93 -10.83 -36.51
CA LEU A 215 36.95 -11.66 -37.71
C LEU A 215 35.58 -11.68 -38.40
N SER A 216 35.67 -11.76 -39.72
CA SER A 216 34.77 -11.45 -40.83
C SER A 216 33.50 -12.29 -40.97
N LEU A 217 32.49 -11.68 -41.61
CA LEU A 217 31.37 -12.37 -42.25
C LEU A 217 31.88 -13.35 -43.32
N SER A 218 31.43 -14.60 -43.24
CA SER A 218 31.28 -15.48 -44.39
C SER A 218 29.93 -16.16 -44.29
N ASP A 219 29.16 -16.01 -45.36
CA ASP A 219 27.95 -16.75 -45.66
C ASP A 219 28.26 -18.24 -45.69
N ASP A 220 27.57 -19.05 -44.90
CA ASP A 220 27.30 -20.45 -45.22
C ASP A 220 26.08 -20.95 -44.43
N TYR A 221 25.09 -21.38 -45.20
CA TYR A 221 23.89 -22.09 -44.79
C TYR A 221 24.27 -23.52 -44.43
N ASP A 222 24.14 -23.91 -43.16
CA ASP A 222 24.15 -25.34 -42.80
C ASP A 222 23.06 -25.69 -41.78
N SER A 223 22.32 -26.72 -42.15
CA SER A 223 21.21 -27.29 -41.40
C SER A 223 21.76 -28.30 -40.41
N THR A 224 22.06 -27.87 -39.19
CA THR A 224 22.33 -28.82 -38.09
C THR A 224 21.59 -28.42 -36.82
N SER A 225 20.91 -29.42 -36.29
CA SER A 225 20.04 -29.41 -35.11
C SER A 225 20.81 -29.09 -33.84
N ASP A 226 20.88 -27.82 -33.46
CA ASP A 226 21.40 -27.44 -32.14
C ASP A 226 20.30 -27.54 -31.09
N THR A 227 20.23 -28.72 -30.47
CA THR A 227 19.56 -28.92 -29.18
C THR A 227 20.28 -28.13 -28.09
N MET A 228 19.94 -26.85 -27.99
CA MET A 228 20.17 -26.04 -26.79
C MET A 228 19.47 -26.72 -25.62
N THR A 229 20.23 -27.42 -24.78
CA THR A 229 19.74 -28.06 -23.56
C THR A 229 19.36 -26.98 -22.53
N VAL A 230 18.18 -26.40 -22.71
CA VAL A 230 17.57 -25.48 -21.74
C VAL A 230 17.36 -26.25 -20.44
N LYS A 231 18.08 -25.81 -19.39
CA LYS A 231 17.96 -26.26 -18.00
C LYS A 231 16.47 -26.44 -17.63
N GLN A 232 16.01 -27.69 -17.56
CA GLN A 232 14.60 -28.04 -17.39
C GLN A 232 14.12 -27.77 -15.96
N ASN A 233 13.82 -26.52 -15.65
CA ASN A 233 13.03 -26.19 -14.45
C ASN A 233 11.55 -26.46 -14.74
N LYS A 234 11.12 -27.73 -14.69
CA LYS A 234 9.74 -28.12 -14.92
C LYS A 234 8.86 -27.64 -13.76
N SER A 235 8.30 -26.44 -13.91
CA SER A 235 7.26 -25.94 -13.01
C SER A 235 6.06 -26.91 -12.96
N ALA A 236 5.22 -26.84 -11.91
CA ALA A 236 4.07 -27.72 -11.79
C ALA A 236 3.13 -27.67 -13.01
N ILE A 237 2.94 -26.47 -13.59
CA ILE A 237 2.20 -26.28 -14.85
C ILE A 237 2.91 -26.96 -16.02
N SER A 238 4.23 -26.76 -16.18
CA SER A 238 5.01 -27.37 -17.25
C SER A 238 5.01 -28.91 -17.18
N LYS A 239 5.07 -29.47 -15.96
CA LYS A 239 4.91 -30.89 -15.73
C LYS A 239 3.52 -31.38 -16.13
N HIS A 240 2.45 -30.70 -15.71
CA HIS A 240 1.09 -31.04 -16.09
C HIS A 240 0.89 -31.08 -17.62
N ILE A 241 1.40 -30.07 -18.35
CA ILE A 241 1.33 -30.04 -19.81
C ILE A 241 2.10 -31.23 -20.42
N SER A 242 3.26 -31.56 -19.88
CA SER A 242 4.08 -32.67 -20.39
C SER A 242 3.40 -34.03 -20.17
N ASP A 243 2.80 -34.23 -19.00
CA ASP A 243 2.23 -35.52 -18.59
C ASP A 243 0.85 -35.77 -19.24
N THR A 244 0.03 -34.71 -19.38
CA THR A 244 -1.38 -34.83 -19.82
C THR A 244 -1.63 -34.30 -21.23
N ARG A 245 -0.68 -33.55 -21.81
CA ARG A 245 -0.84 -32.82 -23.09
C ARG A 245 -2.02 -31.85 -23.13
N HIS A 246 -2.52 -31.43 -21.96
CA HIS A 246 -3.61 -30.47 -21.88
C HIS A 246 -3.18 -29.05 -22.25
N LYS A 247 -4.12 -28.26 -22.77
CA LYS A 247 -3.98 -26.85 -23.09
C LYS A 247 -4.32 -25.97 -21.89
N ILE A 248 -3.38 -25.11 -21.52
CA ILE A 248 -3.56 -24.11 -20.47
C ILE A 248 -4.17 -22.83 -21.04
N ASN A 249 -5.06 -22.20 -20.28
CA ASN A 249 -5.62 -20.89 -20.60
C ASN A 249 -4.69 -19.76 -20.16
N TRP A 250 -3.73 -19.40 -21.00
CA TRP A 250 -2.77 -18.33 -20.70
C TRP A 250 -3.37 -16.93 -20.76
N ASP A 251 -4.33 -16.68 -21.66
CA ASP A 251 -4.94 -15.36 -21.84
C ASP A 251 -5.98 -15.05 -20.76
N GLY A 252 -6.68 -16.09 -20.27
CA GLY A 252 -7.70 -16.00 -19.22
C GLY A 252 -7.18 -16.08 -17.79
N PHE A 253 -5.91 -15.75 -17.54
CA PHE A 253 -5.37 -15.75 -16.17
C PHE A 253 -6.07 -14.69 -15.31
N LYS A 254 -6.19 -14.97 -14.00
CA LYS A 254 -6.85 -14.07 -13.06
C LYS A 254 -5.86 -13.56 -12.03
N ILE A 255 -5.86 -12.25 -11.80
CA ILE A 255 -5.11 -11.65 -10.69
C ILE A 255 -5.97 -11.75 -9.43
N LEU A 256 -5.49 -12.49 -8.43
CA LEU A 256 -6.19 -12.68 -7.16
C LEU A 256 -5.86 -11.56 -6.17
N PHE A 257 -4.58 -11.24 -6.01
CA PHE A 257 -4.11 -10.25 -5.05
C PHE A 257 -2.90 -9.48 -5.58
N LYS A 258 -2.73 -8.23 -5.16
CA LYS A 258 -1.53 -7.41 -5.41
C LYS A 258 -0.92 -6.95 -4.08
N ASP A 259 0.41 -6.96 -3.95
CA ASP A 259 1.11 -6.39 -2.80
C ASP A 259 2.57 -6.10 -3.13
N ASN A 260 3.03 -4.87 -2.86
CA ASN A 260 4.43 -4.48 -3.10
C ASN A 260 5.40 -5.07 -2.06
N ASN A 261 4.91 -5.60 -0.94
CA ASN A 261 5.76 -6.24 0.06
C ASN A 261 5.87 -7.76 -0.25
N PRO A 262 7.08 -8.29 -0.50
CA PRO A 262 7.28 -9.68 -0.91
C PRO A 262 6.80 -10.70 0.15
N TYR A 263 6.96 -10.37 1.44
CA TYR A 263 6.52 -11.23 2.53
C TYR A 263 5.00 -11.28 2.62
N ARG A 264 4.31 -10.14 2.48
CA ARG A 264 2.84 -10.10 2.44
C ARG A 264 2.29 -10.81 1.20
N LEU A 265 3.03 -10.78 0.10
CA LEU A 265 2.68 -11.51 -1.12
C LEU A 265 2.73 -13.03 -0.91
N LEU A 266 3.73 -13.55 -0.20
CA LEU A 266 3.79 -14.95 0.21
C LEU A 266 2.61 -15.36 1.09
N ILE A 267 2.23 -14.51 2.06
CA ILE A 267 1.04 -14.74 2.89
C ILE A 267 -0.21 -14.82 2.03
N LYS A 268 -0.39 -13.87 1.10
CA LYS A 268 -1.51 -13.82 0.17
C LYS A 268 -1.57 -15.04 -0.75
N GLU A 269 -0.41 -15.53 -1.21
CA GLU A 269 -0.32 -16.76 -1.99
C GLU A 269 -0.74 -17.98 -1.17
N SER A 270 -0.23 -18.13 0.06
CA SER A 270 -0.68 -19.19 0.98
C SER A 270 -2.19 -19.14 1.21
N LEU A 271 -2.77 -17.96 1.44
CA LEU A 271 -4.21 -17.78 1.60
C LEU A 271 -4.98 -18.14 0.33
N ALA A 272 -4.48 -17.75 -0.85
CA ALA A 272 -5.09 -18.06 -2.14
C ALA A 272 -5.15 -19.58 -2.36
N ILE A 273 -4.05 -20.30 -2.12
CA ILE A 273 -3.96 -21.75 -2.27
C ILE A 273 -4.91 -22.45 -1.29
N LEU A 274 -4.96 -22.02 -0.02
CA LEU A 274 -5.85 -22.61 0.98
C LEU A 274 -7.34 -22.39 0.64
N SER A 275 -7.69 -21.21 0.11
CA SER A 275 -9.06 -20.87 -0.24
C SER A 275 -9.53 -21.57 -1.52
N HIS A 276 -8.70 -21.60 -2.57
CA HIS A 276 -9.09 -22.10 -3.89
C HIS A 276 -8.77 -23.59 -4.10
N LYS A 277 -7.90 -24.17 -3.27
CA LYS A 277 -7.44 -25.57 -3.34
C LYS A 277 -7.06 -26.01 -4.77
N PRO A 278 -6.13 -25.29 -5.44
CA PRO A 278 -5.73 -25.56 -6.81
C PRO A 278 -5.11 -26.95 -6.95
N LYS A 279 -5.64 -27.77 -7.87
CA LYS A 279 -5.19 -29.16 -8.08
C LYS A 279 -3.81 -29.27 -8.72
N LEU A 280 -3.36 -28.25 -9.45
CA LEU A 280 -2.06 -28.26 -10.13
C LEU A 280 -0.90 -27.81 -9.23
N ASN A 281 -1.19 -27.28 -8.03
CA ASN A 281 -0.14 -26.89 -7.10
C ASN A 281 0.45 -28.11 -6.38
N ASN A 282 1.77 -28.22 -6.39
CA ASN A 282 2.48 -29.27 -5.63
C ASN A 282 2.58 -28.93 -4.12
N THR A 283 2.33 -27.68 -3.74
CA THR A 283 2.47 -27.19 -2.36
C THR A 283 1.13 -26.68 -1.84
N VAL A 284 0.88 -26.92 -0.55
CA VAL A 284 -0.35 -26.48 0.15
C VAL A 284 -0.30 -25.01 0.55
N ARG A 285 0.91 -24.47 0.74
CA ARG A 285 1.16 -23.07 1.13
C ARG A 285 2.61 -22.68 0.81
N SER A 286 2.87 -21.40 0.61
CA SER A 286 4.23 -20.86 0.40
C SER A 286 4.94 -20.49 1.69
N ILE A 287 4.16 -20.08 2.70
CA ILE A 287 4.62 -19.78 4.06
C ILE A 287 3.62 -20.36 5.08
N PRO A 288 4.07 -20.92 6.23
CA PRO A 288 3.18 -21.35 7.30
C PRO A 288 2.35 -20.16 7.83
N LEU A 289 1.04 -20.35 7.90
CA LEU A 289 0.12 -19.41 8.50
C LEU A 289 -0.23 -19.90 9.91
N PHE A 290 0.19 -19.15 10.92
CA PHE A 290 -0.16 -19.38 12.31
C PHE A 290 -1.36 -18.50 12.66
N ILE A 291 -2.51 -19.12 12.92
CA ILE A 291 -3.70 -18.42 13.41
C ILE A 291 -3.64 -18.47 14.93
N PHE A 292 -3.55 -17.30 15.56
CA PHE A 292 -3.58 -17.19 17.01
C PHE A 292 -5.03 -16.93 17.44
N PRO A 293 -5.74 -17.91 18.02
CA PRO A 293 -7.16 -17.78 18.34
C PRO A 293 -7.46 -16.63 19.32
N GLU A 294 -6.52 -16.29 20.20
CA GLU A 294 -6.66 -15.20 21.17
C GLU A 294 -5.90 -13.91 20.79
N GLY A 295 -5.28 -13.88 19.59
CA GLY A 295 -4.34 -12.82 19.20
C GLY A 295 -3.02 -12.86 19.99
N ILE A 296 -1.93 -12.39 19.39
CA ILE A 296 -0.66 -12.24 20.13
C ILE A 296 -0.81 -11.05 21.07
N ARG A 297 -0.67 -11.27 22.39
CA ARG A 297 -0.61 -10.17 23.37
C ARG A 297 0.55 -9.25 22.95
N LYS A 298 0.28 -7.94 22.78
CA LYS A 298 1.27 -6.93 22.31
C LYS A 298 2.62 -7.04 23.04
N ASN A 299 2.59 -7.45 24.29
CA ASN A 299 3.72 -7.61 25.20
C ASN A 299 4.71 -8.72 24.78
N LEU A 300 4.30 -9.62 23.88
CA LEU A 300 5.10 -10.76 23.38
C LEU A 300 5.73 -10.48 22.01
N ILE A 301 5.37 -9.37 21.36
CA ILE A 301 5.97 -8.95 20.10
C ILE A 301 7.20 -8.13 20.46
N LYS A 302 8.39 -8.72 20.38
CA LYS A 302 9.64 -7.96 20.44
C LYS A 302 9.73 -7.10 19.18
N ASP A 303 10.04 -5.81 19.35
CA ASP A 303 10.22 -4.92 18.22
C ASP A 303 11.33 -5.46 17.30
N PRO A 304 11.15 -5.51 15.98
CA PRO A 304 12.12 -6.09 15.03
C PRO A 304 13.44 -5.30 14.91
N GLY A 305 13.68 -4.32 15.79
CA GLY A 305 14.90 -3.54 15.88
C GLY A 305 15.32 -3.23 17.32
N GLY A 306 14.90 -4.06 18.30
CA GLY A 306 15.30 -3.99 19.70
C GLY A 306 15.88 -5.31 20.18
#